data_AF-E7N8X2-F1
#
_entry.id   AF-E7N8X2-F1
#
_cell.length_a   1.000
_cell.length_b   1.000
_cell.length_c   1.000
_cell.angle_alpha   90.00
_cell.angle_beta   90.00
_cell.angle_gamma   90.00
#
_symmetry.space_group_name_H-M   'P 1'
#
loop_
_entity.id
_entity.type
_entity.pdbx_description
1 polymer ?
#
loop_
_entity_poly.entity_id
_entity_poly.type
_entity_poly.pdbx_seq_one_letter_code
_entity_poly.pdbx_strand_id
1 'polypeptide(L)'
;MAQHRHEPWHPTALRLPLDLWAGFSPGLSLGLPTSCAGCGRWETALCPRCRELLEAEPFAVEHADAAGDLDIQALASYTGPVRTMVLGWKNGAREDLSEVMARSGRHLGRWWAQTHAPDEVWADPPRGTRALLVVPAPSGVARRLRGRLVAARLADAVTRGISEQWAE
;
A
#
# COMPACT_ATOMS: atom_id res chain seq x y z
N MET A 1 -9.43 -25.16 -24.39
CA MET A 1 -9.45 -23.87 -23.67
C MET A 1 -10.32 -24.02 -22.44
N ALA A 2 -9.72 -24.39 -21.30
CA ALA A 2 -10.43 -24.66 -20.06
C ALA A 2 -10.47 -23.37 -19.21
N GLN A 3 -11.68 -22.84 -18.99
CA GLN A 3 -11.92 -21.75 -18.05
C GLN A 3 -11.72 -22.23 -16.62
N HIS A 4 -10.61 -21.80 -16.01
CA HIS A 4 -10.45 -21.89 -14.55
C HIS A 4 -11.38 -20.87 -13.89
N ARG A 5 -12.52 -21.35 -13.40
CA ARG A 5 -13.39 -20.60 -12.50
C ARG A 5 -12.73 -20.57 -11.12
N HIS A 6 -12.31 -19.39 -10.68
CA HIS A 6 -11.91 -19.18 -9.29
C HIS A 6 -13.15 -19.26 -8.40
N GLU A 7 -13.20 -20.28 -7.55
CA GLU A 7 -14.20 -20.37 -6.48
C GLU A 7 -13.99 -19.25 -5.45
N PRO A 8 -15.05 -18.54 -5.04
CA PRO A 8 -14.96 -17.59 -3.94
C PRO A 8 -14.73 -18.35 -2.63
N TRP A 9 -13.54 -18.21 -2.07
CA TRP A 9 -13.23 -18.69 -0.72
C TRP A 9 -14.04 -17.87 0.30
N HIS A 10 -15.06 -18.49 0.89
CA HIS A 10 -15.76 -18.00 2.08
C HIS A 10 -15.16 -18.62 3.35
N PRO A 11 -14.26 -17.94 4.09
CA PRO A 11 -13.97 -18.36 5.45
C PRO A 11 -15.15 -17.95 6.33
N THR A 12 -15.75 -18.93 7.00
CA THR A 12 -16.72 -18.77 8.08
C THR A 12 -16.02 -18.00 9.21
N ALA A 13 -16.07 -16.67 9.14
CA ALA A 13 -15.58 -15.81 10.20
C ALA A 13 -16.63 -15.82 11.32
N LEU A 14 -16.36 -16.59 12.38
CA LEU A 14 -16.90 -16.27 13.70
C LEU A 14 -16.48 -14.83 14.01
N ARG A 15 -17.39 -13.89 13.80
CA ARG A 15 -17.26 -12.49 14.20
C ARG A 15 -17.25 -12.44 15.72
N LEU A 16 -16.08 -12.57 16.33
CA LEU A 16 -15.89 -12.11 17.70
C LEU A 16 -16.01 -10.57 17.70
N PRO A 17 -16.83 -9.98 18.60
CA PRO A 17 -17.01 -8.54 18.66
C PRO A 17 -15.67 -7.86 18.99
N LEU A 18 -15.25 -6.95 18.11
CA LEU A 18 -13.96 -6.26 18.10
C LEU A 18 -13.89 -5.11 19.13
N ASP A 19 -14.71 -5.14 20.18
CA ASP A 19 -14.94 -4.00 21.07
C ASP A 19 -14.32 -4.13 22.47
N LEU A 20 -13.49 -5.16 22.73
CA LEU A 20 -12.89 -5.38 24.06
C LEU A 20 -11.43 -4.92 24.22
N TRP A 21 -10.80 -4.34 23.19
CA TRP A 21 -9.34 -4.08 23.20
C TRP A 21 -8.97 -2.59 23.31
N ALA A 22 -9.87 -1.73 23.78
CA ALA A 22 -9.60 -0.30 23.93
C ALA A 22 -8.78 0.09 25.18
N GLY A 23 -8.11 -0.87 25.85
CA GLY A 23 -7.59 -0.65 27.21
C GLY A 23 -6.22 -1.24 27.56
N PHE A 24 -5.37 -1.62 26.60
CA PHE A 24 -4.05 -2.16 26.94
C PHE A 24 -2.91 -1.17 26.68
N SER A 25 -2.25 -0.78 27.77
CA SER A 25 -1.01 0.02 27.80
C SER A 25 0.13 -0.73 27.08
N PRO A 26 1.08 -0.04 26.41
CA PRO A 26 2.16 -0.65 25.62
C PRO A 26 3.02 -1.69 26.37
N GLY A 27 3.01 -1.73 27.71
CA GLY A 27 3.73 -2.73 28.52
C GLY A 27 3.13 -4.15 28.52
N LEU A 28 1.88 -4.35 28.07
CA LEU A 28 1.20 -5.66 28.09
C LEU A 28 1.24 -6.41 26.75
N SER A 29 1.91 -5.87 25.74
CA SER A 29 1.98 -6.48 24.41
C SER A 29 2.93 -7.69 24.31
N LEU A 30 3.57 -8.10 25.42
CA LEU A 30 4.56 -9.18 25.50
C LEU A 30 3.96 -10.61 25.54
N GLY A 31 2.63 -10.76 25.49
CA GLY A 31 1.98 -12.07 25.56
C GLY A 31 0.70 -12.24 24.76
N LEU A 32 0.33 -11.25 23.94
CA LEU A 32 -0.87 -11.32 23.11
C LEU A 32 -0.53 -11.94 21.76
N PRO A 33 -1.21 -13.01 21.32
CA PRO A 33 -0.95 -13.62 20.02
C PRO A 33 -1.23 -12.58 18.93
N THR A 34 -0.25 -12.36 18.05
CA THR A 34 -0.42 -11.41 16.94
C THR A 34 -1.47 -11.92 15.97
N SER A 35 -2.43 -11.10 15.60
CA SER A 35 -3.37 -11.42 14.51
C SER A 35 -2.97 -10.72 13.21
N CYS A 36 -3.19 -11.41 12.08
CA CYS A 36 -2.85 -10.93 10.75
C CYS A 36 -3.55 -9.60 10.50
N ALA A 37 -2.79 -8.58 10.08
CA ALA A 37 -3.31 -7.23 9.88
C ALA A 37 -4.40 -7.13 8.81
N GLY A 38 -4.44 -8.08 7.87
CA GLY A 38 -5.47 -8.14 6.84
C GLY A 38 -6.67 -8.96 7.28
N CYS A 39 -6.46 -10.27 7.46
CA CYS A 39 -7.56 -11.23 7.63
C CYS A 39 -7.83 -11.66 9.09
N GLY A 40 -7.01 -11.25 10.07
CA GLY A 40 -7.19 -11.62 11.47
C GLY A 40 -6.75 -13.04 11.84
N ARG A 41 -6.13 -13.80 10.93
CA ARG A 41 -5.51 -15.11 11.25
C ARG A 41 -4.56 -14.99 12.44
N TRP A 42 -4.68 -15.91 13.40
CA TRP A 42 -3.89 -15.93 14.62
C TRP A 42 -2.41 -16.25 14.38
N GLU A 43 -1.57 -15.89 15.34
CA GLU A 43 -0.13 -16.20 15.42
C GLU A 43 0.74 -15.67 14.27
N THR A 44 0.26 -14.65 13.55
CA THR A 44 1.07 -14.00 12.51
C THR A 44 0.72 -12.52 12.41
N ALA A 45 1.74 -11.67 12.29
CA ALA A 45 1.52 -10.24 12.05
C ALA A 45 0.92 -9.99 10.65
N LEU A 46 1.37 -10.73 9.64
CA LEU A 46 0.86 -10.69 8.27
C LEU A 46 1.08 -12.04 7.59
N CYS A 47 -0.02 -12.73 7.26
CA CYS A 47 0.06 -14.03 6.61
C CYS A 47 0.46 -13.91 5.12
N PRO A 48 1.03 -14.97 4.51
CA PRO A 48 1.47 -14.96 3.11
C PRO A 48 0.38 -14.52 2.13
N ARG A 49 -0.84 -15.05 2.27
CA ARG A 49 -1.98 -14.66 1.43
C ARG A 49 -2.32 -13.18 1.50
N CYS A 50 -2.20 -12.53 2.66
CA CYS A 50 -2.45 -11.09 2.77
C CYS A 50 -1.26 -10.27 2.26
N ARG A 51 -0.04 -10.81 2.34
CA ARG A 51 1.16 -10.20 1.76
C ARG A 51 1.09 -10.18 0.24
N GLU A 52 0.70 -11.30 -0.37
CA GLU A 52 0.55 -11.42 -1.83
C GLU A 52 -0.40 -10.36 -2.42
N LEU A 53 -1.45 -9.98 -1.70
CA LEU A 53 -2.36 -8.90 -2.13
C LEU A 53 -1.66 -7.54 -2.30
N LEU A 54 -0.52 -7.31 -1.63
CA LEU A 54 0.26 -6.08 -1.68
C LEU A 54 1.52 -6.22 -2.57
N GLU A 55 1.72 -7.39 -3.17
CA GLU A 55 2.84 -7.71 -4.07
C GLU A 55 2.34 -8.05 -5.49
N ALA A 56 1.03 -7.95 -5.73
CA ALA A 56 0.41 -8.17 -7.03
C ALA A 56 0.85 -7.11 -8.06
N GLU A 57 0.60 -7.40 -9.34
CA GLU A 57 0.82 -6.44 -10.42
C GLU A 57 -0.14 -5.25 -10.28
N PRO A 58 0.35 -3.99 -10.40
CA PRO A 58 -0.52 -2.83 -10.47
C PRO A 58 -1.51 -2.89 -11.65
N PHE A 59 -2.68 -2.28 -11.48
CA PHE A 59 -3.72 -2.24 -12.49
C PHE A 59 -4.33 -0.84 -12.63
N ALA A 60 -4.76 -0.51 -13.84
CA ALA A 60 -5.46 0.73 -14.15
C ALA A 60 -6.84 0.75 -13.49
N VAL A 61 -7.21 1.89 -12.90
CA VAL A 61 -8.53 2.08 -12.28
C VAL A 61 -9.44 2.79 -13.28
N GLU A 62 -10.44 2.07 -13.79
CA GLU A 62 -11.36 2.57 -14.82
C GLU A 62 -12.38 3.60 -14.29
N HIS A 63 -12.75 3.55 -13.01
CA HIS A 63 -13.88 4.32 -12.45
C HIS A 63 -13.41 5.23 -11.32
N ALA A 64 -12.80 6.35 -11.67
CA ALA A 64 -12.30 7.33 -10.71
C ALA A 64 -12.57 8.78 -11.15
N ASP A 65 -13.85 9.09 -11.38
CA ASP A 65 -14.34 10.38 -11.90
C ASP A 65 -13.75 11.61 -11.19
N ALA A 66 -13.48 11.50 -9.88
CA ALA A 66 -12.90 12.58 -9.09
C ALA A 66 -11.46 12.96 -9.48
N ALA A 67 -10.75 12.11 -10.23
CA ALA A 67 -9.40 12.37 -10.71
C ALA A 67 -9.34 13.10 -12.06
N GLY A 68 -10.48 13.30 -12.72
CA GLY A 68 -10.54 13.93 -14.04
C GLY A 68 -9.73 13.13 -15.07
N ASP A 69 -8.87 13.81 -15.82
CA ASP A 69 -8.05 13.22 -16.89
C ASP A 69 -6.77 12.54 -16.39
N LEU A 70 -6.62 12.32 -15.09
CA LEU A 70 -5.44 11.66 -14.52
C LEU A 70 -5.56 10.14 -14.61
N ASP A 71 -4.54 9.50 -15.17
CA ASP A 71 -4.40 8.04 -15.10
C ASP A 71 -4.17 7.59 -13.66
N ILE A 72 -5.01 6.67 -13.18
CA ILE A 72 -4.90 6.11 -11.84
C ILE A 72 -4.45 4.65 -11.93
N GLN A 73 -3.37 4.35 -11.22
CA GLN A 73 -2.87 3.01 -11.02
C GLN A 73 -3.06 2.60 -9.56
N ALA A 74 -3.56 1.38 -9.35
CA ALA A 74 -3.73 0.79 -8.02
C ALA A 74 -2.94 -0.50 -7.90
N LEU A 75 -2.25 -0.67 -6.78
CA LEU A 75 -1.57 -1.92 -6.47
C LEU A 75 -2.54 -3.02 -5.98
N ALA A 76 -3.66 -2.61 -5.39
CA ALA A 76 -4.63 -3.51 -4.80
C ALA A 76 -6.00 -2.86 -4.69
N SER A 77 -7.06 -3.67 -4.79
CA SER A 77 -8.42 -3.22 -4.50
C SER A 77 -8.54 -2.85 -3.01
N TYR A 78 -9.03 -1.63 -2.73
CA TYR A 78 -9.21 -1.13 -1.37
C TYR A 78 -10.46 -1.72 -0.67
N THR A 79 -10.46 -3.03 -0.50
CA THR A 79 -11.55 -3.77 0.13
C THR A 79 -11.00 -4.86 1.05
N GLY A 80 -11.87 -5.41 1.92
CA GLY A 80 -11.54 -6.57 2.75
C GLY A 80 -10.20 -6.44 3.50
N PRO A 81 -9.30 -7.44 3.41
CA PRO A 81 -8.01 -7.43 4.09
C PRO A 81 -7.13 -6.22 3.78
N VAL A 82 -7.11 -5.76 2.53
CA VAL A 82 -6.29 -4.60 2.11
C VAL A 82 -6.75 -3.34 2.81
N ARG A 83 -8.08 -3.11 2.87
CA ARG A 83 -8.65 -1.98 3.61
C ARG A 83 -8.25 -2.01 5.09
N THR A 84 -8.31 -3.17 5.74
CA THR A 84 -7.91 -3.33 7.15
C THR A 84 -6.43 -2.99 7.35
N MET A 85 -5.55 -3.51 6.49
CA MET A 85 -4.10 -3.24 6.55
C MET A 85 -3.79 -1.75 6.35
N VAL A 86 -4.36 -1.14 5.31
CA VAL A 86 -4.14 0.27 4.99
C VAL A 86 -4.64 1.15 6.13
N LEU A 87 -5.83 0.91 6.68
CA LEU A 87 -6.35 1.71 7.79
C LEU A 87 -5.53 1.53 9.07
N GLY A 88 -5.18 0.29 9.43
CA GLY A 88 -4.35 0.00 10.59
C GLY A 88 -2.99 0.68 10.50
N TRP A 89 -2.33 0.61 9.35
CA TRP A 89 -1.07 1.29 9.10
C TRP A 89 -1.21 2.82 9.04
N LYS A 90 -2.15 3.34 8.26
CA LYS A 90 -2.39 4.77 8.03
C LYS A 90 -2.72 5.53 9.31
N ASN A 91 -3.43 4.88 10.23
CA ASN A 91 -3.78 5.41 11.54
C ASN A 91 -2.74 5.06 12.61
N GLY A 92 -1.73 4.26 12.26
CA GLY A 92 -0.62 3.77 13.07
C GLY A 92 -1.05 2.94 14.28
N ALA A 93 -2.10 2.14 14.10
CA ALA A 93 -2.42 1.00 14.96
C ALA A 93 -1.60 -0.25 14.58
N ARG A 94 -1.03 -0.27 13.36
CA ARG A 94 -0.20 -1.34 12.80
C ARG A 94 1.08 -0.78 12.19
N GLU A 95 1.95 -0.27 13.04
CA GLU A 95 3.26 0.29 12.63
C GLU A 95 4.20 -0.79 12.05
N ASP A 96 3.99 -2.04 12.45
CA ASP A 96 4.67 -3.24 11.94
C ASP A 96 4.47 -3.48 10.43
N LEU A 97 3.46 -2.86 9.82
CA LEU A 97 3.25 -2.89 8.37
C LEU A 97 4.11 -1.89 7.59
N SER A 98 4.87 -1.01 8.25
CA SER A 98 5.57 0.09 7.57
C SER A 98 6.55 -0.39 6.49
N GLU A 99 7.33 -1.44 6.77
CA GLU A 99 8.26 -1.98 5.77
C GLU A 99 7.52 -2.71 4.64
N VAL A 100 6.41 -3.38 4.93
CA VAL A 100 5.58 -4.03 3.89
C VAL A 100 5.04 -2.96 2.93
N MET A 101 4.49 -1.86 3.47
CA MET A 101 3.98 -0.76 2.66
C MET A 101 5.08 -0.05 1.88
N ALA A 102 6.28 0.09 2.45
CA ALA A 102 7.44 0.62 1.74
C ALA A 102 7.87 -0.31 0.59
N ARG A 103 7.88 -1.63 0.79
CA ARG A 103 8.16 -2.59 -0.29
C ARG A 103 7.13 -2.51 -1.41
N SER A 104 5.85 -2.44 -1.06
CA SER A 104 4.77 -2.23 -2.02
C SER A 104 4.91 -0.92 -2.80
N GLY A 105 5.34 0.17 -2.14
CA GLY A 105 5.68 1.43 -2.80
C GLY A 105 6.83 1.29 -3.80
N ARG A 106 7.94 0.63 -3.40
CA ARG A 106 9.07 0.35 -4.31
C ARG A 106 8.65 -0.49 -5.50
N HIS A 107 7.85 -1.54 -5.27
CA HIS A 107 7.31 -2.39 -6.33
C HIS A 107 6.48 -1.59 -7.34
N LEU A 108 5.55 -0.76 -6.86
CA LEU A 108 4.77 0.13 -7.72
C LEU A 108 5.66 1.11 -8.51
N GLY A 109 6.69 1.67 -7.87
CA GLY A 109 7.64 2.57 -8.52
C GLY A 109 8.44 1.89 -9.63
N ARG A 110 8.93 0.67 -9.40
CA ARG A 110 9.64 -0.12 -10.42
C ARG A 110 8.74 -0.44 -11.60
N TRP A 111 7.53 -0.93 -11.31
CA TRP A 111 6.52 -1.20 -12.34
C TRP A 111 6.20 0.03 -13.19
N TRP A 112 6.02 1.20 -12.56
CA TRP A 112 5.75 2.44 -13.28
C TRP A 112 6.92 2.83 -14.17
N ALA A 113 8.15 2.73 -13.66
CA ALA A 113 9.36 3.05 -14.42
C ALA A 113 9.63 2.09 -15.60
N GLN A 114 9.21 0.82 -15.50
CA GLN A 114 9.26 -0.14 -16.61
C GLN A 114 8.27 0.20 -17.73
N THR A 115 7.13 0.80 -17.38
CA THR A 115 6.07 1.15 -18.33
C THR A 115 6.18 2.57 -18.87
N HIS A 116 7.10 3.38 -18.32
CA HIS A 116 7.33 4.77 -18.70
C HIS A 116 8.84 5.00 -18.89
N ALA A 117 9.33 4.84 -20.10
CA ALA A 117 10.76 5.02 -20.36
C ALA A 117 11.16 6.49 -20.16
N PRO A 118 12.38 6.78 -19.67
CA PRO A 118 12.89 8.14 -19.52
C PRO A 118 12.66 9.06 -20.73
N ASP A 119 12.90 8.54 -21.94
CA ASP A 119 12.79 9.33 -23.16
C ASP A 119 11.33 9.62 -23.56
N GLU A 120 10.37 8.81 -23.12
CA GLU A 120 8.93 9.06 -23.28
C GLU A 120 8.44 10.11 -22.27
N VAL A 121 8.96 10.06 -21.04
CA VAL A 121 8.61 11.00 -19.96
C VAL A 121 9.18 12.40 -20.23
N TRP A 122 10.39 12.49 -20.78
CA TRP A 122 11.07 13.75 -21.07
C TRP A 122 11.32 13.94 -22.56
N ALA A 123 10.25 14.14 -23.33
CA ALA A 123 10.37 14.62 -24.70
C ALA A 123 10.87 16.08 -24.71
N ASP A 124 12.15 16.28 -25.04
CA ASP A 124 12.84 17.58 -25.14
C ASP A 124 12.93 18.39 -23.83
N PRO A 125 13.75 17.96 -22.85
CA PRO A 125 13.82 18.62 -21.56
C PRO A 125 14.45 20.02 -21.67
N PRO A 126 13.76 21.10 -21.26
CA PRO A 126 14.33 22.43 -21.28
C PRO A 126 15.58 22.47 -20.40
N ARG A 127 16.72 22.88 -20.99
CA ARG A 127 18.03 23.02 -20.33
C ARG A 127 18.69 21.72 -19.88
N GLY A 128 18.30 20.58 -20.45
CA GLY A 128 18.97 19.28 -20.20
C GLY A 128 18.79 18.72 -18.79
N THR A 129 17.88 19.28 -17.98
CA THR A 129 17.59 18.75 -16.64
C THR A 129 16.37 17.84 -16.71
N ARG A 130 16.59 16.54 -16.48
CA ARG A 130 15.54 15.53 -16.35
C ARG A 130 15.22 15.33 -14.88
N ALA A 131 14.08 15.85 -14.43
CA ALA A 131 13.60 15.68 -13.06
C ALA A 131 12.18 15.13 -13.06
N LEU A 132 11.93 14.11 -12.24
CA LEU A 132 10.60 13.60 -11.94
C LEU A 132 10.31 13.88 -10.46
N LEU A 133 9.21 14.58 -10.20
CA LEU A 133 8.77 14.85 -8.83
C LEU A 133 7.62 13.92 -8.45
N VAL A 134 7.85 13.07 -7.45
CA VAL A 134 6.79 12.26 -6.84
C VAL A 134 6.16 13.06 -5.69
N VAL A 135 4.91 13.47 -5.87
CA VAL A 135 4.19 14.30 -4.90
C VAL A 135 3.25 13.43 -4.07
N PRO A 136 3.43 13.33 -2.74
CA PRO A 136 2.48 12.62 -1.90
C PRO A 136 1.16 13.37 -1.80
N ALA A 137 0.05 12.62 -1.80
CA ALA A 137 -1.27 13.19 -1.55
C ALA A 137 -1.27 13.99 -0.23
N PRO A 138 -1.89 15.18 -0.21
CA PRO A 138 -1.82 16.07 0.94
C PRO A 138 -2.43 15.41 2.18
N SER A 139 -1.65 15.34 3.26
CA SER A 139 -2.17 14.93 4.56
C SER A 139 -2.81 16.11 5.28
N GLY A 140 -3.99 15.93 5.85
CA GLY A 140 -4.66 16.96 6.65
C GLY A 140 -3.79 17.43 7.83
N VAL A 141 -3.94 18.70 8.21
CA VAL A 141 -3.08 19.41 9.18
C VAL A 141 -2.91 18.64 10.50
N ALA A 142 -4.00 18.10 11.06
CA ALA A 142 -3.96 17.32 12.30
C ALA A 142 -3.12 16.03 12.21
N ARG A 143 -2.91 15.46 11.02
CA ARG A 143 -2.04 14.28 10.82
C ARG A 143 -0.58 14.70 10.66
N ARG A 144 -0.32 15.84 10.02
CA ARG A 144 1.04 16.43 9.90
C ARG A 144 1.60 16.80 11.27
N LEU A 145 0.79 17.45 12.11
CA LEU A 145 1.17 17.81 13.49
C LEU A 145 1.50 16.59 14.37
N ARG A 146 0.89 15.43 14.09
CA ARG A 146 1.19 14.16 14.78
C ARG A 146 2.37 13.39 14.19
N GLY A 147 3.12 13.96 13.23
CA GLY A 147 4.26 13.32 12.58
C GLY A 147 3.91 12.09 11.72
N ARG A 148 2.62 11.85 11.44
CA ARG A 148 2.15 10.65 10.72
C ARG A 148 2.06 10.92 9.22
N LEU A 149 3.22 11.06 8.58
CA LEU A 149 3.39 11.35 7.15
C LEU A 149 3.47 10.06 6.29
N VAL A 150 2.52 9.14 6.48
CA VAL A 150 2.52 7.83 5.78
C VAL A 150 2.50 7.97 4.26
N ALA A 151 1.82 8.99 3.72
CA ALA A 151 1.79 9.26 2.29
C ALA A 151 3.16 9.73 1.76
N ALA A 152 3.88 10.56 2.52
CA ALA A 152 5.23 11.00 2.14
C ALA A 152 6.21 9.81 2.14
N ARG A 153 6.18 8.98 3.18
CA ARG A 153 7.02 7.77 3.23
C ARG A 153 6.73 6.80 2.09
N LEU A 154 5.45 6.68 1.69
CA LEU A 154 5.08 5.86 0.54
C LEU A 154 5.57 6.48 -0.77
N ALA A 155 5.46 7.80 -0.94
CA ALA A 155 6.01 8.51 -2.10
C ALA A 155 7.54 8.36 -2.19
N ASP A 156 8.26 8.42 -1.06
CA ASP A 156 9.71 8.17 -1.02
C ASP A 156 10.02 6.75 -1.49
N ALA A 157 9.23 5.76 -1.07
CA ALA A 157 9.41 4.38 -1.50
C ALA A 157 9.13 4.19 -3.00
N VAL A 158 8.08 4.82 -3.54
CA VAL A 158 7.80 4.85 -4.98
C VAL A 158 8.97 5.50 -5.73
N THR A 159 9.46 6.64 -5.26
CA THR A 159 10.61 7.36 -5.85
C THR A 159 11.84 6.48 -5.92
N ARG A 160 12.14 5.73 -4.84
CA ARG A 160 13.24 4.77 -4.80
C ARG A 160 13.06 3.67 -5.83
N GLY A 161 11.86 3.10 -5.94
CA GLY A 161 11.54 2.08 -6.94
C GLY A 161 11.79 2.56 -8.37
N ILE A 162 11.37 3.79 -8.68
CA ILE A 162 11.60 4.41 -9.99
C ILE A 162 13.10 4.62 -10.24
N SER A 163 13.79 5.18 -9.25
CA SER A 163 15.22 5.51 -9.37
C SER A 163 16.10 4.27 -9.52
N GLU A 164 15.78 3.19 -8.79
CA GLU A 164 16.45 1.90 -8.93
C GLU A 164 16.24 1.32 -10.33
N GLN A 165 15.00 1.33 -10.83
CA GLN A 165 14.67 0.75 -12.14
C GLN A 165 15.31 1.48 -13.32
N TRP A 166 15.42 2.81 -13.26
CA TRP A 166 16.05 3.59 -14.33
C TRP A 166 17.58 3.64 -14.23
N ALA A 167 18.17 3.16 -13.14
CA ALA A 167 19.61 3.04 -12.99
C ALA A 167 20.16 1.68 -13.50
N GLU A 168 19.28 0.69 -13.68
CA GLU A 168 19.57 -0.62 -14.29
C GLU A 168 19.68 -0.53 -15.82
#